data_AF-A0A1I7RMB8-F1
#
_entry.id   AF-A0A1I7RMB8-F1
#
_cell.length_a   1.000
_cell.length_b   1.000
_cell.length_c   1.000
_cell.angle_alpha   90.00
_cell.angle_beta   90.00
_cell.angle_gamma   90.00
#
_symmetry.space_group_name_H-M   'P 1'
#
loop_
_entity.id
_entity.type
_entity.pdbx_description
1 polymer ?
#
loop_
_entity_poly.entity_id
_entity_poly.type
_entity_poly.pdbx_seq_one_letter_code
_entity_poly.pdbx_strand_id
1 'polypeptide(L)'
;MLPVVHFKAQYAAHRMLMITTHMLLIFSLVYLIFYVVPQQRLRVWRTDAHFRLQFKSNRFDYAVNSPPAGYCDDAKVVVLIPSRASFGGLDARLAMRDTWLKKENIPPGFYYKFVIGLPQHESPARLRKFQRMLKEEQDEFNDLVIYDLPDTYHNLFLKTGVLMQWQQRFCPSAQYLIKADDDTVIDLKRMSKQLDEWFSADAKVDPKMVWGKVLSNSTVIRNKDDKWYLPTSKYDKEKYPKYTNGAIYILTTPAVQAILNVTHTSEDIFLEDVFFTGILRERANVSIVDVETFYPEYWFHNYCEENIPILAGLYGVSANSIPPLYRSLLSIDCSKLDGNSSGYVYVNRGS
;
A
#
# COMPACT_ATOMS: atom_id res chain seq x y z
N MET A 1 58.45 -0.31 -54.77
CA MET A 1 57.98 -1.27 -53.74
C MET A 1 57.24 -0.62 -52.57
N LEU A 2 57.54 0.63 -52.18
CA LEU A 2 56.88 1.35 -51.07
C LEU A 2 55.33 1.50 -51.12
N PRO A 3 54.67 1.77 -52.28
CA PRO A 3 53.22 2.00 -52.29
C PRO A 3 52.38 0.72 -52.04
N VAL A 4 52.90 -0.45 -52.41
CA VAL A 4 52.23 -1.74 -52.18
C VAL A 4 52.25 -2.12 -50.71
N VAL A 5 53.31 -1.79 -49.99
CA VAL A 5 53.44 -2.02 -48.54
C VAL A 5 52.47 -1.11 -47.78
N HIS A 6 52.36 0.17 -48.17
CA HIS A 6 51.40 1.11 -47.58
C HIS A 6 49.95 0.70 -47.81
N PHE A 7 49.61 0.25 -49.03
CA PHE A 7 48.27 -0.23 -49.35
C PHE A 7 47.89 -1.49 -48.55
N LYS A 8 48.81 -2.45 -48.42
CA LYS A 8 48.59 -3.65 -47.60
C LYS A 8 48.38 -3.31 -46.12
N ALA A 9 49.14 -2.35 -45.57
CA ALA A 9 48.98 -1.91 -44.20
C ALA A 9 47.63 -1.21 -43.96
N GLN A 10 47.21 -0.31 -44.87
CA GLN A 10 45.90 0.35 -44.80
C GLN A 10 44.74 -0.64 -44.94
N TYR A 11 44.85 -1.60 -45.86
CA TYR A 11 43.83 -2.65 -46.03
C TYR A 11 43.73 -3.56 -44.80
N ALA A 12 44.87 -3.93 -44.19
CA ALA A 12 44.91 -4.71 -42.95
C ALA A 12 44.27 -3.93 -41.78
N ALA A 13 44.59 -2.64 -41.64
CA ALA A 13 43.99 -1.78 -40.61
C ALA A 13 42.48 -1.63 -40.78
N HIS A 14 42.00 -1.43 -42.02
CA HIS A 14 40.57 -1.33 -42.32
C HIS A 14 39.84 -2.65 -42.05
N ARG A 15 40.42 -3.80 -42.41
CA ARG A 15 39.89 -5.12 -42.06
C ARG A 15 39.84 -5.34 -40.54
N MET A 16 40.88 -4.94 -39.82
CA MET A 16 40.92 -5.08 -38.36
C MET A 16 39.83 -4.23 -37.69
N LEU A 17 39.62 -3.00 -38.16
CA LEU A 17 38.55 -2.12 -37.67
C LEU A 17 37.14 -2.69 -37.98
N MET A 18 36.95 -3.28 -39.16
CA MET A 18 35.69 -3.95 -39.51
C MET A 18 35.44 -5.17 -38.61
N ILE A 19 36.47 -5.95 -38.30
CA ILE A 19 36.32 -7.12 -37.40
C ILE A 19 36.00 -6.69 -35.97
N THR A 20 36.69 -5.67 -35.43
CA THR A 20 36.45 -5.21 -34.05
C THR A 20 35.06 -4.60 -33.90
N THR A 21 34.60 -3.82 -34.88
CA THR A 21 33.23 -3.27 -34.89
C THR A 21 32.17 -4.35 -34.96
N HIS A 22 32.34 -5.39 -35.79
CA HIS A 22 31.42 -6.54 -35.82
C HIS A 22 31.40 -7.30 -34.51
N MET A 23 32.56 -7.53 -33.88
CA MET A 23 32.64 -8.20 -32.58
C MET A 23 31.92 -7.39 -31.50
N LEU A 24 32.12 -6.07 -31.45
CA LEU A 24 31.42 -5.18 -30.51
C LEU A 24 29.90 -5.19 -30.72
N LEU A 25 29.43 -5.18 -31.98
CA LEU A 25 28.01 -5.29 -32.30
C LEU A 25 27.44 -6.63 -31.83
N ILE A 26 28.13 -7.74 -32.07
CA ILE A 26 27.71 -9.07 -31.60
C ILE A 26 27.67 -9.12 -30.08
N PHE A 27 28.69 -8.61 -29.38
CA PHE A 27 28.68 -8.54 -27.91
C PHE A 27 27.54 -7.68 -27.38
N SER A 28 27.27 -6.53 -28.01
CA SER A 28 26.16 -5.66 -27.61
C SER A 28 24.81 -6.31 -27.87
N LEU A 29 24.65 -7.05 -28.97
CA LEU A 29 23.44 -7.79 -29.30
C LEU A 29 23.24 -8.97 -28.36
N VAL A 30 24.29 -9.72 -28.04
CA VAL A 30 24.28 -10.81 -27.05
C VAL A 30 23.96 -10.24 -25.66
N TYR A 31 24.56 -9.12 -25.27
CA TYR A 31 24.21 -8.44 -24.02
C TYR A 31 22.73 -8.01 -24.01
N LEU A 32 22.24 -7.43 -25.11
CA LEU A 32 20.84 -7.05 -25.25
C LEU A 32 19.91 -8.28 -25.13
N ILE A 33 20.18 -9.35 -25.87
CA ILE A 33 19.33 -10.55 -25.94
C ILE A 33 19.37 -11.39 -24.67
N PHE A 34 20.53 -11.53 -24.02
CA PHE A 34 20.71 -12.42 -22.87
C PHE A 34 20.63 -11.69 -21.53
N TYR A 35 20.82 -10.37 -21.50
CA TYR A 35 20.78 -9.60 -20.26
C TYR A 35 19.66 -8.56 -20.24
N VAL A 36 19.36 -7.84 -21.33
CA VAL A 36 18.33 -6.76 -21.31
C VAL A 36 16.92 -7.29 -21.62
N VAL A 37 16.75 -8.04 -22.71
CA VAL A 37 15.45 -8.58 -23.15
C VAL A 37 14.83 -9.55 -22.13
N PRO A 38 15.59 -10.42 -21.44
CA PRO A 38 15.01 -11.29 -20.41
C PRO A 38 14.57 -10.49 -19.19
N GLN A 39 15.29 -9.44 -18.80
CA GLN A 39 14.86 -8.53 -17.72
C GLN A 39 13.52 -7.85 -18.06
N GLN A 40 13.29 -7.51 -19.33
CA GLN A 40 12.02 -6.93 -19.79
C GLN A 40 10.90 -7.98 -19.91
N ARG A 41 11.21 -9.20 -20.35
CA ARG A 41 10.26 -10.34 -20.41
C ARG A 41 9.90 -10.94 -19.05
N LEU A 42 10.57 -10.53 -17.98
CA LEU A 42 10.30 -10.96 -16.61
C LEU A 42 9.25 -10.09 -15.88
N ARG A 43 8.59 -9.14 -16.57
CA ARG A 43 7.32 -8.58 -16.08
C ARG A 43 6.26 -9.68 -16.10
N VAL A 44 6.10 -10.35 -14.97
CA VAL A 44 5.17 -11.46 -14.77
C VAL A 44 3.71 -11.03 -14.97
N TRP A 45 3.39 -9.77 -14.67
CA TRP A 45 2.05 -9.21 -14.65
C TRP A 45 1.83 -8.32 -15.86
N ARG A 46 0.63 -8.43 -16.43
CA ARG A 46 0.15 -7.49 -17.44
C ARG A 46 -0.39 -6.26 -16.71
N THR A 47 0.42 -5.20 -16.65
CA THR A 47 -0.09 -3.89 -16.25
C THR A 47 -0.75 -3.24 -17.46
N ASP A 48 -2.07 -3.09 -17.41
CA ASP A 48 -2.91 -2.70 -18.55
C ASP A 48 -3.74 -1.43 -18.29
N ALA A 49 -3.86 -1.02 -17.04
CA ALA A 49 -4.47 0.25 -16.66
C ALA A 49 -3.39 1.26 -16.28
N HIS A 50 -3.40 2.39 -16.99
CA HIS A 50 -2.43 3.47 -16.82
C HIS A 50 -3.00 4.60 -15.97
N PHE A 51 -2.16 5.13 -15.09
CA PHE A 51 -2.50 6.13 -14.11
C PHE A 51 -1.43 7.22 -14.05
N ARG A 52 -1.82 8.35 -13.44
CA ARG A 52 -0.93 9.47 -13.17
C ARG A 52 -1.23 10.03 -11.78
N LEU A 53 -0.21 10.07 -10.94
CA LEU A 53 -0.20 10.85 -9.71
C LEU A 53 0.58 12.14 -9.93
N GLN A 54 -0.07 13.26 -9.67
CA GLN A 54 0.51 14.60 -9.83
C GLN A 54 0.58 15.28 -8.48
N PHE A 55 1.78 15.74 -8.12
CA PHE A 55 2.06 16.60 -6.97
C PHE A 55 2.53 17.97 -7.49
N LYS A 56 2.81 18.91 -6.59
CA LYS A 56 3.23 20.28 -6.97
C LYS A 56 4.47 20.28 -7.86
N SER A 57 5.52 19.56 -7.46
CA SER A 57 6.80 19.54 -8.17
C SER A 57 7.08 18.23 -8.91
N ASN A 58 6.33 17.15 -8.60
CA ASN A 58 6.63 15.81 -9.09
C ASN A 58 5.41 15.18 -9.78
N ARG A 59 5.69 14.34 -10.78
CA ARG A 59 4.69 13.57 -11.52
C ARG A 59 5.16 12.13 -11.68
N PHE A 60 4.25 11.20 -11.45
CA PHE A 60 4.50 9.77 -11.55
C PHE A 60 3.44 9.16 -12.46
N ASP A 61 3.86 8.74 -13.66
CA ASP A 61 3.05 7.90 -14.53
C ASP A 61 3.38 6.43 -14.22
N TYR A 62 2.37 5.60 -14.09
CA TYR A 62 2.52 4.18 -13.73
C TYR A 62 1.38 3.34 -14.28
N ALA A 63 1.55 2.03 -14.24
CA ALA A 63 0.56 1.07 -14.66
C ALA A 63 0.31 0.01 -13.58
N VAL A 64 -0.91 -0.49 -13.54
CA VAL A 64 -1.35 -1.55 -12.62
C VAL A 64 -2.04 -2.67 -13.39
N ASN A 65 -2.08 -3.89 -12.84
CA ASN A 65 -2.95 -4.93 -13.36
C ASN A 65 -4.42 -4.65 -13.02
N SER A 66 -5.29 -4.79 -14.00
CA SER A 66 -6.75 -4.68 -13.80
C SER A 66 -7.31 -5.91 -13.09
N PRO A 67 -8.30 -5.74 -12.18
CA PRO A 67 -9.08 -6.87 -11.69
C PRO A 67 -9.95 -7.47 -12.80
N PRO A 68 -10.52 -8.67 -12.59
CA PRO A 68 -11.55 -9.22 -13.47
C PRO A 68 -12.71 -8.24 -13.68
N ALA A 69 -13.34 -8.28 -14.85
CA ALA A 69 -14.53 -7.48 -15.12
C ALA A 69 -15.64 -7.79 -14.09
N GLY A 70 -16.30 -6.74 -13.60
CA GLY A 70 -17.37 -6.86 -12.61
C GLY A 70 -16.92 -7.15 -11.18
N TYR A 71 -15.61 -7.11 -10.89
CA TYR A 71 -15.07 -7.44 -9.55
C TYR A 71 -15.72 -6.67 -8.39
N CYS A 72 -16.21 -5.45 -8.62
CA CYS A 72 -16.80 -4.58 -7.60
C CYS A 72 -18.24 -4.15 -7.91
N ASP A 73 -18.97 -4.89 -8.73
CA ASP A 73 -20.33 -4.50 -9.15
C ASP A 73 -21.32 -4.40 -7.97
N ASP A 74 -21.15 -5.23 -6.95
CA ASP A 74 -21.93 -5.26 -5.70
C ASP A 74 -21.11 -4.84 -4.47
N ALA A 75 -19.92 -4.25 -4.67
CA ALA A 75 -19.06 -3.85 -3.58
C ALA A 75 -19.68 -2.70 -2.78
N LYS A 76 -19.87 -2.94 -1.47
CA LYS A 76 -20.14 -1.89 -0.47
C LYS A 76 -18.84 -1.33 0.07
N VAL A 77 -17.86 -2.21 0.32
CA VAL A 77 -16.57 -1.87 0.94
C VAL A 77 -15.45 -2.50 0.14
N VAL A 78 -14.37 -1.75 -0.07
CA VAL A 78 -13.12 -2.28 -0.60
C VAL A 78 -12.01 -2.07 0.43
N VAL A 79 -11.36 -3.16 0.82
CA VAL A 79 -10.21 -3.17 1.73
C VAL A 79 -8.94 -3.27 0.89
N LEU A 80 -8.12 -2.22 0.88
CA LEU A 80 -6.85 -2.20 0.16
C LEU A 80 -5.69 -2.22 1.15
N ILE A 81 -4.87 -3.27 1.04
CA ILE A 81 -3.83 -3.58 2.02
C ILE A 81 -2.46 -3.34 1.38
N PRO A 82 -1.79 -2.21 1.66
CA PRO A 82 -0.42 -2.03 1.21
C PRO A 82 0.49 -3.10 1.83
N SER A 83 1.16 -3.88 0.98
CA SER A 83 2.08 -4.95 1.43
C SER A 83 3.39 -4.90 0.66
N ARG A 84 4.42 -5.58 1.18
CA ARG A 84 5.77 -5.59 0.58
C ARG A 84 5.97 -6.77 -0.37
N ALA A 85 6.70 -6.52 -1.46
CA ALA A 85 7.23 -7.56 -2.36
C ALA A 85 8.43 -8.31 -1.75
N SER A 86 8.22 -9.00 -0.63
CA SER A 86 9.25 -9.77 0.09
C SER A 86 8.68 -11.07 0.64
N PHE A 87 9.55 -11.99 1.06
CA PHE A 87 9.11 -13.25 1.70
C PHE A 87 8.34 -12.98 3.00
N GLY A 88 8.82 -12.07 3.85
CA GLY A 88 8.07 -11.67 5.05
C GLY A 88 6.73 -10.98 4.74
N GLY A 89 6.64 -10.25 3.62
CA GLY A 89 5.37 -9.71 3.13
C GLY A 89 4.43 -10.82 2.67
N LEU A 90 4.94 -11.85 1.97
CA LEU A 90 4.15 -13.04 1.62
C LEU A 90 3.64 -13.74 2.88
N ASP A 91 4.51 -13.97 3.88
CA ASP A 91 4.11 -14.61 5.14
C ASP A 91 2.97 -13.84 5.81
N ALA A 92 3.04 -12.51 5.83
CA ALA A 92 1.99 -11.66 6.38
C ALA A 92 0.66 -11.83 5.62
N ARG A 93 0.70 -11.76 4.28
CA ARG A 93 -0.50 -11.95 3.43
C ARG A 93 -1.11 -13.35 3.62
N LEU A 94 -0.30 -14.39 3.68
CA LEU A 94 -0.77 -15.76 3.96
C LEU A 94 -1.43 -15.86 5.34
N ALA A 95 -0.81 -15.29 6.37
CA ALA A 95 -1.40 -15.26 7.70
C ALA A 95 -2.75 -14.51 7.74
N MET A 96 -2.89 -13.41 6.97
CA MET A 96 -4.17 -12.70 6.83
C MET A 96 -5.21 -13.55 6.10
N ARG A 97 -4.84 -14.23 5.00
CA ARG A 97 -5.71 -15.16 4.24
C ARG A 97 -6.19 -16.34 5.08
N ASP A 98 -5.35 -16.84 5.98
CA ASP A 98 -5.70 -17.92 6.92
C ASP A 98 -6.55 -17.44 8.10
N THR A 99 -6.69 -16.13 8.27
CA THR A 99 -7.41 -15.51 9.39
C THR A 99 -8.55 -14.64 8.91
N TRP A 100 -8.43 -13.33 8.99
CA TRP A 100 -9.54 -12.41 8.81
C TRP A 100 -9.91 -12.13 7.35
N LEU A 101 -9.03 -12.47 6.40
CA LEU A 101 -9.32 -12.48 4.96
C LEU A 101 -9.75 -13.85 4.44
N LYS A 102 -9.96 -14.82 5.33
CA LYS A 102 -10.54 -16.10 4.96
C LYS A 102 -11.99 -15.89 4.53
N LYS A 103 -12.42 -16.60 3.49
CA LYS A 103 -13.74 -16.41 2.85
C LYS A 103 -14.92 -16.38 3.84
N GLU A 104 -14.91 -17.23 4.86
CA GLU A 104 -15.98 -17.31 5.87
C GLU A 104 -16.03 -16.09 6.83
N ASN A 105 -14.98 -15.28 6.86
CA ASN A 105 -14.82 -14.11 7.72
C ASN A 105 -15.12 -12.80 6.99
N ILE A 106 -15.21 -12.82 5.66
CA ILE A 106 -15.50 -11.65 4.83
C ILE A 106 -17.02 -11.45 4.74
N PRO A 107 -17.57 -10.30 5.18
CA PRO A 107 -18.99 -9.99 5.05
C PRO A 107 -19.44 -9.82 3.59
N PRO A 108 -20.73 -10.03 3.27
CA PRO A 108 -21.28 -9.71 1.96
C PRO A 108 -20.98 -8.25 1.55
N GLY A 109 -20.59 -8.04 0.30
CA GLY A 109 -20.24 -6.71 -0.23
C GLY A 109 -18.86 -6.19 0.20
N PHE A 110 -18.07 -6.96 0.96
CA PHE A 110 -16.67 -6.63 1.24
C PHE A 110 -15.76 -7.33 0.24
N TYR A 111 -14.88 -6.55 -0.37
CA TYR A 111 -13.86 -7.01 -1.30
C TYR A 111 -12.48 -6.57 -0.80
N TYR A 112 -11.43 -7.32 -1.13
CA TYR A 112 -10.07 -6.95 -0.72
C TYR A 112 -9.02 -7.22 -1.79
N LYS A 113 -7.95 -6.42 -1.76
CA LYS A 113 -6.73 -6.63 -2.55
C LYS A 113 -5.49 -6.22 -1.77
N PHE A 114 -4.39 -6.91 -2.01
CA PHE A 114 -3.06 -6.49 -1.55
C PHE A 114 -2.40 -5.59 -2.60
N VAL A 115 -1.91 -4.42 -2.19
CA VAL A 115 -1.29 -3.44 -3.10
C VAL A 115 0.22 -3.48 -2.93
N ILE A 116 0.92 -3.87 -4.00
CA ILE A 116 2.35 -4.21 -3.99
C ILE A 116 3.07 -3.46 -5.11
N GLY A 117 4.17 -2.79 -4.80
CA GLY A 117 5.01 -2.16 -5.82
C GLY A 117 6.23 -3.01 -6.17
N LEU A 118 7.12 -2.44 -6.99
CA LEU A 118 8.32 -3.16 -7.40
C LEU A 118 9.42 -3.10 -6.34
N PRO A 119 10.04 -4.25 -5.99
CA PRO A 119 11.18 -4.27 -5.09
C PRO A 119 12.35 -3.46 -5.67
N GLN A 120 13.06 -2.75 -4.79
CA GLN A 120 14.16 -1.83 -5.11
C GLN A 120 15.44 -2.26 -4.42
N HIS A 121 16.59 -1.84 -4.97
CA HIS A 121 17.93 -2.12 -4.43
C HIS A 121 18.25 -3.61 -4.23
N GLU A 122 17.55 -4.49 -4.94
CA GLU A 122 17.77 -5.93 -4.86
C GLU A 122 18.75 -6.41 -5.94
N SER A 123 19.53 -7.44 -5.59
CA SER A 123 20.37 -8.10 -6.59
C SER A 123 19.50 -8.71 -7.70
N PRO A 124 20.01 -8.82 -8.95
CA PRO A 124 19.24 -9.43 -10.04
C PRO A 124 18.71 -10.83 -9.70
N ALA A 125 19.44 -11.59 -8.88
CA ALA A 125 19.01 -12.91 -8.42
C ALA A 125 17.84 -12.82 -7.42
N ARG A 126 17.85 -11.87 -6.48
CA ARG A 126 16.74 -11.65 -5.54
C ARG A 126 15.51 -11.09 -6.25
N LEU A 127 15.69 -10.16 -7.18
CA LEU A 127 14.60 -9.62 -7.98
C LEU A 127 13.85 -10.71 -8.75
N ARG A 128 14.58 -11.65 -9.38
CA ARG A 128 13.97 -12.82 -10.03
C ARG A 128 13.20 -13.73 -9.07
N LYS A 129 13.70 -13.92 -7.84
CA LYS A 129 12.99 -14.69 -6.81
C LYS A 129 11.69 -14.01 -6.42
N PHE A 130 11.72 -12.69 -6.18
CA PHE A 130 10.53 -11.92 -5.84
C PHE A 130 9.50 -11.91 -6.97
N GLN A 131 9.95 -11.76 -8.22
CA GLN A 131 9.06 -11.84 -9.37
C GLN A 131 8.38 -13.19 -9.50
N ARG A 132 9.12 -14.29 -9.36
CA ARG A 132 8.54 -15.64 -9.39
C ARG A 132 7.57 -15.89 -8.24
N MET A 133 7.93 -15.50 -7.02
CA MET A 133 7.06 -15.65 -5.84
C MET A 133 5.73 -14.92 -6.05
N LEU A 134 5.76 -13.65 -6.44
CA LEU A 134 4.55 -12.88 -6.71
C LEU A 134 3.76 -13.44 -7.90
N LYS A 135 4.44 -14.10 -8.86
CA LYS A 135 3.75 -14.81 -9.96
C LYS A 135 2.89 -15.93 -9.40
N GLU A 136 3.54 -16.82 -8.67
CA GLU A 136 2.93 -18.02 -8.12
C GLU A 136 1.79 -17.61 -7.18
N GLU A 137 2.00 -16.58 -6.37
CA GLU A 137 0.96 -16.02 -5.51
C GLU A 137 -0.21 -15.43 -6.29
N GLN A 138 0.04 -14.63 -7.33
CA GLN A 138 -1.04 -14.05 -8.13
C GLN A 138 -1.80 -15.11 -8.94
N ASP A 139 -1.12 -16.13 -9.44
CA ASP A 139 -1.74 -17.26 -10.15
C ASP A 139 -2.65 -18.07 -9.19
N GLU A 140 -2.25 -18.23 -7.92
CA GLU A 140 -3.00 -18.98 -6.91
C GLU A 140 -4.19 -18.19 -6.34
N PHE A 141 -3.97 -16.95 -5.89
CA PHE A 141 -4.95 -16.19 -5.10
C PHE A 141 -5.67 -15.10 -5.90
N ASN A 142 -5.08 -14.61 -6.99
CA ASN A 142 -5.62 -13.55 -7.84
C ASN A 142 -6.09 -12.29 -7.06
N ASP A 143 -5.40 -11.92 -5.99
CA ASP A 143 -5.77 -10.85 -5.06
C ASP A 143 -4.70 -9.76 -4.92
N LEU A 144 -3.66 -9.76 -5.76
CA LEU A 144 -2.64 -8.70 -5.80
C LEU A 144 -3.00 -7.63 -6.84
N VAL A 145 -2.79 -6.38 -6.43
CA VAL A 145 -2.68 -5.19 -7.28
C VAL A 145 -1.21 -4.80 -7.30
N ILE A 146 -0.58 -5.03 -8.44
CA ILE A 146 0.84 -4.81 -8.67
C ILE A 146 1.01 -3.58 -9.55
N TYR A 147 1.71 -2.57 -9.03
CA TYR A 147 1.99 -1.33 -9.74
C TYR A 147 3.49 -1.20 -10.06
N ASP A 148 3.83 -0.59 -11.20
CA ASP A 148 5.21 -0.55 -11.70
C ASP A 148 6.05 0.64 -11.19
N LEU A 149 5.85 1.05 -9.93
CA LEU A 149 6.69 2.03 -9.25
C LEU A 149 7.52 1.42 -8.10
N PRO A 150 8.63 2.08 -7.73
CA PRO A 150 9.49 1.71 -6.61
C PRO A 150 8.77 1.60 -5.26
N ASP A 151 8.80 0.42 -4.63
CA ASP A 151 8.19 0.16 -3.32
C ASP A 151 9.21 0.27 -2.18
N THR A 152 9.22 1.42 -1.51
CA THR A 152 10.08 1.69 -0.36
C THR A 152 9.28 2.40 0.72
N TYR A 153 9.78 2.41 1.95
CA TYR A 153 9.15 3.16 3.05
C TYR A 153 8.98 4.65 2.70
N HIS A 154 9.95 5.25 2.00
CA HIS A 154 9.88 6.66 1.58
C HIS A 154 8.89 6.89 0.42
N ASN A 155 8.40 5.82 -0.21
CA ASN A 155 7.43 5.86 -1.29
C ASN A 155 6.04 5.37 -0.87
N LEU A 156 5.78 5.23 0.43
CA LEU A 156 4.45 4.83 0.91
C LEU A 156 3.35 5.77 0.40
N PHE A 157 3.64 7.07 0.28
CA PHE A 157 2.71 8.03 -0.32
C PHE A 157 2.30 7.68 -1.76
N LEU A 158 3.22 7.11 -2.57
CA LEU A 158 2.88 6.63 -3.92
C LEU A 158 1.95 5.44 -3.82
N LYS A 159 2.22 4.50 -2.92
CA LYS A 159 1.37 3.32 -2.70
C LYS A 159 -0.04 3.71 -2.23
N THR A 160 -0.15 4.69 -1.32
CA THR A 160 -1.44 5.25 -0.90
C THR A 160 -2.16 5.97 -2.04
N GLY A 161 -1.44 6.71 -2.88
CA GLY A 161 -2.02 7.29 -4.10
C GLY A 161 -2.52 6.22 -5.07
N VAL A 162 -1.75 5.14 -5.26
CA VAL A 162 -2.09 4.00 -6.12
C VAL A 162 -3.35 3.31 -5.63
N LEU A 163 -3.45 2.97 -4.35
CA LEU A 163 -4.63 2.28 -3.82
C LEU A 163 -5.89 3.17 -3.93
N MET A 164 -5.76 4.48 -3.70
CA MET A 164 -6.88 5.41 -3.85
C MET A 164 -7.33 5.54 -5.31
N GLN A 165 -6.39 5.68 -6.26
CA GLN A 165 -6.72 5.75 -7.68
C GLN A 165 -7.27 4.41 -8.21
N TRP A 166 -6.77 3.28 -7.71
CA TRP A 166 -7.27 1.96 -8.05
C TRP A 166 -8.73 1.80 -7.61
N GLN A 167 -9.07 2.19 -6.37
CA GLN A 167 -10.45 2.16 -5.89
C GLN A 167 -11.36 3.03 -6.77
N GLN A 168 -10.95 4.26 -7.08
CA GLN A 168 -11.75 5.16 -7.92
C GLN A 168 -11.96 4.64 -9.34
N ARG A 169 -11.00 3.89 -9.89
CA ARG A 169 -11.08 3.36 -11.25
C ARG A 169 -11.91 2.09 -11.35
N PHE A 170 -11.74 1.17 -10.40
CA PHE A 170 -12.24 -0.20 -10.51
C PHE A 170 -13.40 -0.52 -9.56
N CYS A 171 -13.55 0.25 -8.49
CA CYS A 171 -14.63 0.10 -7.51
C CYS A 171 -15.29 1.45 -7.18
N PRO A 172 -15.71 2.26 -8.18
CA PRO A 172 -16.26 3.59 -7.95
C PRO A 172 -17.61 3.59 -7.24
N SER A 173 -18.34 2.47 -7.28
CA SER A 173 -19.64 2.27 -6.63
C SER A 173 -19.54 1.90 -5.15
N ALA A 174 -18.35 1.49 -4.68
CA ALA A 174 -18.15 1.19 -3.27
C ALA A 174 -18.44 2.44 -2.42
N GLN A 175 -19.06 2.24 -1.27
CA GLN A 175 -19.36 3.33 -0.33
C GLN A 175 -18.10 3.73 0.45
N TYR A 176 -17.29 2.74 0.81
CA TYR A 176 -16.13 2.93 1.67
C TYR A 176 -14.87 2.26 1.10
N LEU A 177 -13.75 2.97 1.25
CA LEU A 177 -12.39 2.44 1.15
C LEU A 177 -11.84 2.25 2.56
N ILE A 178 -11.41 1.03 2.88
CA ILE A 178 -10.62 0.75 4.08
C ILE A 178 -9.17 0.55 3.66
N LYS A 179 -8.25 1.33 4.23
CA LYS A 179 -6.82 1.03 4.19
C LYS A 179 -6.45 0.34 5.49
N ALA A 180 -5.73 -0.77 5.40
CA ALA A 180 -5.19 -1.49 6.55
C ALA A 180 -3.79 -1.99 6.21
N ASP A 181 -2.80 -1.78 7.09
CA ASP A 181 -1.45 -2.29 6.87
C ASP A 181 -1.39 -3.82 6.91
N ASP A 182 -0.35 -4.41 6.30
CA ASP A 182 -0.16 -5.86 6.24
C ASP A 182 0.28 -6.50 7.58
N ASP A 183 0.41 -5.70 8.62
CA ASP A 183 0.71 -6.10 9.99
C ASP A 183 -0.46 -5.80 10.96
N THR A 184 -1.68 -5.82 10.41
CA THR A 184 -2.93 -5.58 11.15
C THR A 184 -3.80 -6.82 11.32
N VAL A 185 -4.66 -6.78 12.35
CA VAL A 185 -5.67 -7.80 12.63
C VAL A 185 -7.02 -7.13 12.76
N ILE A 186 -7.99 -7.55 11.95
CA ILE A 186 -9.30 -6.90 11.86
C ILE A 186 -10.40 -7.96 11.99
N ASP A 187 -11.46 -7.66 12.72
CA ASP A 187 -12.70 -8.42 12.62
C ASP A 187 -13.62 -7.72 11.62
N LEU A 188 -13.67 -8.24 10.39
CA LEU A 188 -14.47 -7.63 9.32
C LEU A 188 -15.98 -7.70 9.58
N LYS A 189 -16.46 -8.69 10.35
CA LYS A 189 -17.89 -8.78 10.71
C LYS A 189 -18.26 -7.67 11.68
N ARG A 190 -17.42 -7.40 12.67
CA ARG A 190 -17.58 -6.24 13.56
C ARG A 190 -17.45 -4.93 12.80
N MET A 191 -16.46 -4.82 11.90
CA MET A 191 -16.30 -3.65 11.04
C MET A 191 -17.57 -3.35 10.23
N SER A 192 -18.19 -4.38 9.64
CA SER A 192 -19.44 -4.23 8.90
C SER A 192 -20.55 -3.67 9.77
N LYS A 193 -20.70 -4.16 11.01
CA LYS A 193 -21.71 -3.65 11.95
C LYS A 193 -21.47 -2.18 12.29
N GLN A 194 -20.23 -1.80 12.59
CA GLN A 194 -19.85 -0.41 12.88
C GLN A 194 -20.07 0.53 11.69
N LEU A 195 -19.80 0.07 10.46
CA LEU A 195 -20.11 0.83 9.25
C LEU A 195 -21.61 1.09 9.09
N ASP A 196 -22.44 0.11 9.41
CA ASP A 196 -23.89 0.23 9.31
C ASP A 196 -24.49 1.13 10.41
N GLU A 197 -23.97 1.02 11.63
CA GLU A 197 -24.54 1.69 12.80
C GLU A 197 -23.93 3.07 13.06
N TRP A 198 -22.60 3.19 13.04
CA TRP A 198 -21.90 4.40 13.48
C TRP A 198 -21.55 5.30 12.30
N PHE A 199 -20.88 4.75 11.29
CA PHE A 199 -20.31 5.56 10.21
C PHE A 199 -21.37 5.99 9.18
N SER A 200 -22.45 5.22 9.02
CA SER A 200 -23.54 5.58 8.09
C SER A 200 -24.32 6.83 8.52
N ALA A 201 -24.40 7.10 9.82
CA ALA A 201 -25.07 8.31 10.35
C ALA A 201 -24.25 9.56 10.03
N ASP A 202 -22.96 9.52 10.32
CA ASP A 202 -21.97 10.53 9.98
C ASP A 202 -21.95 10.84 8.48
N ALA A 203 -21.91 9.80 7.63
CA ALA A 203 -21.86 9.92 6.17
C ALA A 203 -23.12 10.54 5.56
N LYS A 204 -24.26 10.48 6.27
CA LYS A 204 -25.50 11.18 5.86
C LYS A 204 -25.44 12.68 6.11
N VAL A 205 -24.63 13.12 7.10
CA VAL A 205 -24.44 14.53 7.43
C VAL A 205 -23.39 15.16 6.51
N ASP A 206 -22.25 14.48 6.32
CA ASP A 206 -21.21 14.89 5.38
C ASP A 206 -20.78 13.67 4.55
N PRO A 207 -20.91 13.70 3.21
CA PRO A 207 -20.51 12.59 2.36
C PRO A 207 -18.98 12.43 2.22
N LYS A 208 -18.18 13.39 2.73
CA LYS A 208 -16.71 13.39 2.66
C LYS A 208 -16.10 13.21 4.04
N MET A 209 -16.05 11.96 4.47
CA MET A 209 -15.54 11.58 5.80
C MET A 209 -14.30 10.69 5.73
N VAL A 210 -13.44 10.87 6.74
CA VAL A 210 -12.35 9.98 7.13
C VAL A 210 -12.52 9.58 8.59
N TRP A 211 -12.46 8.28 8.87
CA TRP A 211 -12.46 7.72 10.21
C TRP A 211 -11.16 6.99 10.50
N GLY A 212 -10.64 7.16 11.70
CA GLY A 212 -9.51 6.41 12.21
C GLY A 212 -9.03 6.98 13.54
N LYS A 213 -7.97 6.43 14.12
CA LYS A 213 -7.43 6.99 15.36
C LYS A 213 -6.79 8.35 15.10
N VAL A 214 -7.41 9.43 15.55
CA VAL A 214 -6.95 10.79 15.27
C VAL A 214 -5.78 11.16 16.17
N LEU A 215 -4.72 11.61 15.51
CA LEU A 215 -3.54 12.22 16.12
C LEU A 215 -3.62 13.73 15.92
N SER A 216 -3.27 14.48 16.95
CA SER A 216 -3.32 15.93 16.96
C SER A 216 -2.11 16.52 17.66
N ASN A 217 -1.83 17.81 17.41
CA ASN A 217 -0.70 18.54 17.99
C ASN A 217 0.69 17.95 17.69
N SER A 218 0.82 17.08 16.68
CA SER A 218 2.12 16.52 16.27
C SER A 218 3.00 17.60 15.63
N THR A 219 4.21 17.75 16.17
CA THR A 219 5.23 18.67 15.66
C THR A 219 5.98 18.04 14.50
N VAL A 220 6.29 18.85 13.49
CA VAL A 220 7.09 18.43 12.34
C VAL A 220 8.53 18.24 12.78
N ILE A 221 9.07 17.03 12.58
CA ILE A 221 10.45 16.72 12.97
C ILE A 221 11.42 17.34 11.96
N ARG A 222 12.26 18.26 12.43
CA ARG A 222 13.27 18.98 11.62
C ARG A 222 14.70 18.47 11.83
N ASN A 223 14.89 17.46 12.67
CA ASN A 223 16.18 16.79 12.84
C ASN A 223 16.42 15.84 11.65
N LYS A 224 17.50 16.04 10.89
CA LYS A 224 17.85 15.23 9.71
C LYS A 224 18.18 13.77 10.02
N ASP A 225 18.55 13.47 11.26
CA ASP A 225 18.91 12.12 11.70
C ASP A 225 17.69 11.29 12.13
N ASP A 226 16.50 11.90 12.19
CA ASP A 226 15.27 11.21 12.54
C ASP A 226 14.63 10.56 11.30
N LYS A 227 14.14 9.32 11.44
CA LYS A 227 13.45 8.58 10.38
C LYS A 227 12.19 9.28 9.85
N TRP A 228 11.65 10.24 10.60
CA TRP A 228 10.46 11.03 10.27
C TRP A 228 10.80 12.49 9.93
N TYR A 229 12.08 12.80 9.67
CA TYR A 229 12.53 14.11 9.23
C TYR A 229 11.73 14.62 8.01
N LEU A 230 11.20 15.83 8.10
CA LEU A 230 10.57 16.52 6.98
C LEU A 230 11.19 17.92 6.81
N PRO A 231 11.77 18.26 5.64
CA PRO A 231 12.33 19.58 5.40
C PRO A 231 11.26 20.65 5.22
N THR A 232 11.59 21.90 5.57
CA THR A 232 10.69 23.07 5.43
C THR A 232 10.26 23.30 3.98
N SER A 233 11.09 22.92 3.01
CA SER A 233 10.77 23.00 1.57
C SER A 233 9.61 22.09 1.15
N LYS A 234 9.34 21.00 1.88
CA LYS A 234 8.21 20.09 1.63
C LYS A 234 6.96 20.51 2.38
N TYR A 235 7.12 21.02 3.60
CA TYR A 235 6.03 21.50 4.44
C TYR A 235 6.57 22.53 5.42
N ASP A 236 6.06 23.76 5.35
CA ASP A 236 6.62 24.94 6.02
C ASP A 236 6.07 25.20 7.42
N LYS A 237 4.89 24.66 7.75
CA LYS A 237 4.28 24.79 9.08
C LYS A 237 5.04 23.98 10.15
N GLU A 238 4.93 24.41 11.41
CA GLU A 238 5.57 23.73 12.55
C GLU A 238 4.82 22.48 13.05
N LYS A 239 3.51 22.42 12.80
CA LYS A 239 2.64 21.32 13.23
C LYS A 239 1.86 20.75 12.05
N TYR A 240 1.57 19.46 12.12
CA TYR A 240 0.64 18.82 11.20
C TYR A 240 -0.81 19.17 11.58
N PRO A 241 -1.74 19.23 10.61
CA PRO A 241 -3.17 19.22 10.91
C PRO A 241 -3.56 17.89 11.57
N LYS A 242 -4.78 17.78 12.08
CA LYS A 242 -5.30 16.49 12.54
C LYS A 242 -5.25 15.47 11.39
N TYR A 243 -4.74 14.28 11.68
CA TYR A 243 -4.60 13.15 10.77
C TYR A 243 -4.93 11.85 11.51
N THR A 244 -5.19 10.78 10.79
CA THR A 244 -5.37 9.45 11.38
C THR A 244 -4.04 8.73 11.49
N ASN A 245 -3.87 7.86 12.49
CA ASN A 245 -2.78 6.89 12.50
C ASN A 245 -2.81 6.03 11.22
N GLY A 246 -1.63 5.68 10.71
CA GLY A 246 -1.49 4.92 9.46
C GLY A 246 -2.01 3.48 9.52
N ALA A 247 -2.08 2.80 10.65
CA ALA A 247 -2.37 1.36 10.71
C ALA A 247 -3.69 0.98 10.02
N ILE A 248 -4.76 1.72 10.33
CA ILE A 248 -6.07 1.54 9.73
C ILE A 248 -6.81 2.89 9.65
N TYR A 249 -7.42 3.15 8.51
CA TYR A 249 -8.36 4.25 8.34
C TYR A 249 -9.39 3.95 7.25
N ILE A 250 -10.54 4.59 7.36
CA ILE A 250 -11.68 4.42 6.45
C ILE A 250 -11.96 5.77 5.80
N LEU A 251 -12.17 5.75 4.49
CA LEU A 251 -12.62 6.91 3.73
C LEU A 251 -13.92 6.57 3.02
N THR A 252 -14.82 7.54 2.95
CA THR A 252 -15.90 7.53 1.96
C THR A 252 -15.33 7.70 0.55
N THR A 253 -15.98 7.12 -0.47
CA THR A 253 -15.57 7.31 -1.88
C THR A 253 -15.49 8.79 -2.31
N PRO A 254 -16.43 9.68 -1.94
CA PRO A 254 -16.29 11.12 -2.19
C PRO A 254 -15.08 11.76 -1.49
N ALA A 255 -14.72 11.32 -0.28
CA ALA A 255 -13.50 11.80 0.38
C ALA A 255 -12.23 11.42 -0.39
N VAL A 256 -12.14 10.16 -0.86
CA VAL A 256 -11.02 9.70 -1.70
C VAL A 256 -10.88 10.57 -2.95
N GLN A 257 -11.99 10.81 -3.65
CA GLN A 257 -11.99 11.65 -4.85
C GLN A 257 -11.54 13.10 -4.54
N ALA A 258 -12.08 13.70 -3.47
CA ALA A 258 -11.74 15.06 -3.07
C ALA A 258 -10.26 15.21 -2.70
N ILE A 259 -9.68 14.23 -1.98
CA ILE A 259 -8.26 14.18 -1.62
C ILE A 259 -7.39 14.06 -2.88
N LEU A 260 -7.71 13.14 -3.79
CA LEU A 260 -6.96 12.97 -5.04
C LEU A 260 -6.95 14.25 -5.89
N ASN A 261 -8.08 14.97 -5.94
CA ASN A 261 -8.21 16.20 -6.70
C ASN A 261 -7.28 17.33 -6.22
N VAL A 262 -6.81 17.31 -4.98
CA VAL A 262 -5.94 18.37 -4.42
C VAL A 262 -4.47 17.95 -4.31
N THR A 263 -4.10 16.71 -4.68
CA THR A 263 -2.70 16.21 -4.64
C THR A 263 -1.72 17.15 -5.34
N HIS A 264 -2.09 17.68 -6.50
CA HIS A 264 -1.28 18.59 -7.32
C HIS A 264 -0.96 19.95 -6.66
N THR A 265 -1.64 20.30 -5.57
CA THR A 265 -1.42 21.56 -4.83
C THR A 265 -0.29 21.46 -3.80
N SER A 266 0.25 20.26 -3.59
CA SER A 266 1.12 19.93 -2.47
C SER A 266 2.41 19.28 -2.93
N GLU A 267 3.53 19.56 -2.27
CA GLU A 267 4.72 18.72 -2.40
C GLU A 267 4.41 17.29 -1.93
N ASP A 268 5.05 16.30 -2.55
CA ASP A 268 5.01 14.92 -2.08
C ASP A 268 5.70 14.78 -0.72
N ILE A 269 5.00 14.17 0.22
CA ILE A 269 5.43 13.92 1.60
C ILE A 269 5.36 12.42 1.85
N PHE A 270 6.46 11.81 2.29
CA PHE A 270 6.55 10.35 2.45
C PHE A 270 5.74 9.77 3.61
N LEU A 271 5.45 10.59 4.63
CA LEU A 271 4.57 10.26 5.75
C LEU A 271 3.13 10.20 5.22
N GLU A 272 2.74 9.04 4.72
CA GLU A 272 1.49 8.88 3.95
C GLU A 272 0.25 9.27 4.76
N ASP A 273 0.21 8.94 6.05
CA ASP A 273 -0.94 9.13 6.91
C ASP A 273 -1.13 10.63 7.20
N VAL A 274 -0.05 11.28 7.63
CA VAL A 274 0.04 12.74 7.74
C VAL A 274 -0.34 13.43 6.43
N PHE A 275 0.10 12.88 5.29
CA PHE A 275 -0.10 13.52 4.01
C PHE A 275 -1.53 13.39 3.49
N PHE A 276 -2.06 12.18 3.37
CA PHE A 276 -3.38 11.92 2.80
C PHE A 276 -4.52 12.21 3.78
N THR A 277 -4.42 11.78 5.05
CA THR A 277 -5.50 11.96 6.04
C THR A 277 -5.33 13.22 6.89
N GLY A 278 -4.19 13.90 6.79
CA GLY A 278 -3.96 15.22 7.37
C GLY A 278 -4.01 16.35 6.36
N ILE A 279 -2.89 16.55 5.66
CA ILE A 279 -2.60 17.74 4.84
C ILE A 279 -3.56 17.84 3.65
N LEU A 280 -3.68 16.78 2.84
CA LEU A 280 -4.55 16.77 1.66
C LEU A 280 -6.03 16.73 2.05
N ARG A 281 -6.38 15.96 3.08
CA ARG A 281 -7.73 15.96 3.68
C ARG A 281 -8.19 17.36 4.08
N GLU A 282 -7.36 18.10 4.83
CA GLU A 282 -7.68 19.47 5.25
C GLU A 282 -7.87 20.39 4.04
N ARG A 283 -6.98 20.30 3.05
CA ARG A 283 -7.09 21.07 1.79
C ARG A 283 -8.34 20.73 0.98
N ALA A 284 -8.78 19.47 0.99
CA ALA A 284 -9.98 18.99 0.31
C ALA A 284 -11.28 19.27 1.07
N ASN A 285 -11.20 19.91 2.25
CA ASN A 285 -12.31 20.11 3.17
C ASN A 285 -13.08 18.79 3.41
N VAL A 286 -12.33 17.75 3.79
CA VAL A 286 -12.84 16.43 4.14
C VAL A 286 -12.84 16.33 5.66
N SER A 287 -13.98 15.94 6.22
CA SER A 287 -14.18 15.83 7.66
C SER A 287 -13.43 14.63 8.24
N ILE A 288 -13.03 14.72 9.50
CA ILE A 288 -12.27 13.68 10.21
C ILE A 288 -12.95 13.38 11.55
N VAL A 289 -13.13 12.10 11.84
CA VAL A 289 -13.75 11.61 13.08
C VAL A 289 -12.75 10.72 13.79
N ASP A 290 -12.55 10.99 15.09
CA ASP A 290 -11.74 10.11 15.93
C ASP A 290 -12.50 8.84 16.22
N VAL A 291 -11.91 7.72 15.83
CA VAL A 291 -12.36 6.40 16.20
C VAL A 291 -11.31 5.86 17.14
N GLU A 292 -11.52 6.11 18.45
CA GLU A 292 -10.57 5.72 19.50
C GLU A 292 -10.26 4.23 19.46
N THR A 293 -11.20 3.43 18.96
CA THR A 293 -11.09 1.97 18.85
C THR A 293 -9.97 1.52 17.91
N PHE A 294 -9.56 2.33 16.92
CA PHE A 294 -8.50 2.00 15.95
C PHE A 294 -7.08 2.20 16.52
N TYR A 295 -6.93 2.03 17.83
CA TYR A 295 -5.70 2.34 18.53
C TYR A 295 -4.57 1.34 18.20
N PRO A 296 -3.34 1.81 17.91
CA PRO A 296 -2.24 1.00 17.36
C PRO A 296 -1.46 0.15 18.39
N GLU A 297 -1.98 -0.06 19.60
CA GLU A 297 -1.24 -0.78 20.65
C GLU A 297 -1.63 -2.26 20.74
N TYR A 298 -0.69 -3.12 21.19
CA TYR A 298 -0.84 -4.58 21.37
C TYR A 298 -1.86 -5.00 22.45
N TRP A 299 -2.75 -4.09 22.83
CA TRP A 299 -3.77 -4.31 23.82
C TRP A 299 -5.10 -4.47 23.12
N PHE A 300 -5.75 -5.61 23.32
CA PHE A 300 -7.19 -5.64 23.10
C PHE A 300 -7.83 -4.98 24.30
N HIS A 301 -8.58 -3.91 24.04
CA HIS A 301 -9.42 -3.32 25.07
C HIS A 301 -10.53 -4.33 25.39
N ASN A 302 -10.67 -4.70 26.67
CA ASN A 302 -11.86 -5.38 27.19
C ASN A 302 -13.01 -4.38 27.33
N TYR A 303 -13.27 -3.61 26.28
CA TYR A 303 -14.34 -2.64 26.22
C TYR A 303 -15.19 -2.93 24.99
N CYS A 304 -16.48 -2.75 25.17
CA CYS A 304 -17.47 -2.88 24.11
C CYS A 304 -18.30 -1.61 24.05
N GLU A 305 -18.55 -1.15 22.83
CA GLU A 305 -19.50 -0.10 22.56
C GLU A 305 -20.71 -0.74 21.88
N GLU A 306 -21.90 -0.57 22.45
CA GLU A 306 -23.15 -1.15 21.93
C GLU A 306 -23.10 -2.68 21.71
N ASN A 307 -22.48 -3.41 22.65
CA ASN A 307 -22.21 -4.85 22.58
C ASN A 307 -21.34 -5.28 21.38
N ILE A 308 -20.54 -4.37 20.82
CA ILE A 308 -19.53 -4.65 19.80
C ILE A 308 -18.15 -4.52 20.44
N PRO A 309 -17.31 -5.57 20.43
CA PRO A 309 -15.94 -5.44 20.90
C PRO A 309 -15.16 -4.42 20.11
N ILE A 310 -14.36 -3.60 20.81
CA ILE A 310 -13.49 -2.60 20.20
C ILE A 310 -12.53 -3.25 19.20
N LEU A 311 -12.43 -2.60 18.04
CA LEU A 311 -11.69 -3.08 16.88
C LEU A 311 -10.22 -2.64 17.00
N ALA A 312 -9.39 -3.42 17.68
CA ALA A 312 -7.97 -3.09 17.83
C ALA A 312 -7.24 -3.22 16.50
N GLY A 313 -6.93 -2.09 15.87
CA GLY A 313 -5.96 -2.04 14.77
C GLY A 313 -4.56 -2.26 15.33
N LEU A 314 -4.13 -3.51 15.46
CA LEU A 314 -2.76 -3.81 15.89
C LEU A 314 -1.77 -3.38 14.81
N TYR A 315 -0.66 -2.74 15.17
CA TYR A 315 0.43 -2.41 14.23
C TYR A 315 1.73 -3.10 14.64
N GLY A 316 2.58 -3.43 13.67
CA GLY A 316 3.86 -4.11 13.91
C GLY A 316 3.74 -5.59 14.26
N VAL A 317 2.58 -6.21 13.97
CA VAL A 317 2.36 -7.63 14.21
C VAL A 317 3.18 -8.47 13.21
N SER A 318 4.00 -9.39 13.71
CA SER A 318 4.65 -10.37 12.83
C SER A 318 3.63 -11.35 12.26
N ALA A 319 3.87 -11.87 11.05
CA ALA A 319 2.98 -12.85 10.41
C ALA A 319 2.57 -14.01 11.34
N ASN A 320 3.52 -14.54 12.13
CA ASN A 320 3.28 -15.63 13.09
C ASN A 320 2.36 -15.22 14.26
N SER A 321 2.30 -13.93 14.58
CA SER A 321 1.45 -13.40 15.65
C SER A 321 0.02 -13.13 15.19
N ILE A 322 -0.22 -12.96 13.88
CA ILE A 322 -1.56 -12.67 13.33
C ILE A 322 -2.60 -13.75 13.74
N PRO A 323 -2.36 -15.06 13.57
CA PRO A 323 -3.35 -16.07 13.96
C PRO A 323 -3.74 -16.13 15.45
N PRO A 324 -2.80 -16.16 16.41
CA PRO A 324 -3.18 -16.13 17.82
C PRO A 324 -3.86 -14.82 18.21
N LEU A 325 -3.43 -13.68 17.65
CA LEU A 325 -4.08 -12.39 17.88
C LEU A 325 -5.51 -12.37 17.35
N TYR A 326 -5.75 -12.90 16.16
CA TYR A 326 -7.09 -12.97 15.60
C TYR A 326 -8.01 -13.85 16.45
N ARG A 327 -7.53 -14.99 16.96
CA ARG A 327 -8.29 -15.82 17.90
C ARG A 327 -8.62 -15.07 19.20
N SER A 328 -7.67 -14.32 19.74
CA SER A 328 -7.90 -13.47 20.91
C SER A 328 -8.95 -12.40 20.63
N LEU A 329 -8.88 -11.72 19.48
CA LEU A 329 -9.87 -10.74 19.06
C LEU A 329 -11.28 -11.34 18.98
N LEU A 330 -11.43 -12.53 18.38
CA LEU A 330 -12.71 -13.22 18.27
C LEU A 330 -13.25 -13.72 19.63
N SER A 331 -12.37 -13.97 20.60
CA SER A 331 -12.75 -14.45 21.94
C SER A 331 -13.36 -13.38 22.85
N ILE A 332 -13.29 -12.10 22.46
CA ILE A 332 -13.86 -11.00 23.24
C ILE A 332 -15.39 -11.15 23.25
N ASP A 333 -15.93 -11.40 24.44
CA ASP A 333 -17.35 -11.60 24.70
C ASP A 333 -17.89 -10.40 25.50
N CYS A 334 -18.59 -9.49 24.81
CA CYS A 334 -19.16 -8.31 25.43
C CYS A 334 -20.18 -8.61 26.52
N SER A 335 -20.82 -9.78 26.51
CA SER A 335 -21.79 -10.14 27.55
C SER A 335 -21.14 -10.35 28.92
N LYS A 336 -19.81 -10.55 28.96
CA LYS A 336 -19.01 -10.76 30.16
C LYS A 336 -18.23 -9.52 30.59
N LEU A 337 -18.32 -8.44 29.82
CA LEU A 337 -17.68 -7.17 30.10
C LEU A 337 -18.73 -6.25 30.70
N ASP A 338 -18.86 -6.27 32.04
CA ASP A 338 -19.74 -5.33 32.74
C ASP A 338 -19.35 -3.91 32.33
N GLY A 339 -20.32 -3.06 32.00
CA GLY A 339 -20.17 -1.74 31.37
C GLY A 339 -19.30 -0.69 32.10
N ASN A 340 -18.57 -1.09 33.15
CA ASN A 340 -17.59 -0.32 33.90
C ASN A 340 -16.21 -1.01 34.07
N SER A 341 -15.99 -2.19 33.48
CA SER A 341 -14.74 -2.95 33.61
C SER A 341 -13.78 -2.66 32.45
N SER A 342 -13.13 -1.49 32.48
CA SER A 342 -12.02 -1.20 31.56
C SER A 342 -10.78 -1.99 31.97
N GLY A 343 -10.36 -2.95 31.14
CA GLY A 343 -9.12 -3.71 31.32
C GLY A 343 -8.37 -3.93 30.00
N TYR A 344 -7.06 -4.10 30.07
CA TYR A 344 -6.23 -4.42 28.91
C TYR A 344 -5.99 -5.92 28.86
N VAL A 345 -6.26 -6.57 27.72
CA VAL A 345 -5.71 -7.90 27.47
C VAL A 345 -4.29 -7.72 26.96
N TYR A 346 -3.34 -8.13 27.79
CA TYR A 346 -1.94 -8.16 27.41
C TYR A 346 -1.70 -9.28 26.42
N VAL A 347 -1.51 -8.95 25.14
CA VAL A 347 -1.01 -9.92 24.19
C VAL A 347 0.49 -10.03 24.38
N ASN A 348 0.91 -11.13 24.99
CA ASN A 348 2.33 -11.42 25.19
C ASN A 348 3.00 -11.60 23.83
N ARG A 349 4.16 -10.97 23.62
CA ARG A 349 5.00 -11.22 22.44
C ARG A 349 5.43 -12.68 22.52
N GLY A 350 4.82 -13.55 21.72
CA GLY A 350 5.39 -14.86 21.47
C GLY A 350 6.84 -14.67 21.03
N SER A 351 7.77 -15.22 21.80
CA SER A 351 9.22 -15.18 21.57
C SER A 351 9.60 -15.68 20.19
#